data_AF-A0A9D7Z4Q8-F1
#
_entry.id   AF-A0A9D7Z4Q8-F1
#
_cell.length_a   1.000
_cell.length_b   1.000
_cell.length_c   1.000
_cell.angle_alpha   90.00
_cell.angle_beta   90.00
_cell.angle_gamma   90.00
#
_symmetry.space_group_name_H-M   'P 1'
#
loop_
_entity.id
_entity.type
_entity.pdbx_description
1 polymer ?
#
loop_
_entity_poly.entity_id
_entity_poly.type
_entity_poly.pdbx_seq_one_letter_code
_entity_poly.pdbx_strand_id
1 'polypeptide(L)'
;MIARKRSFAVLAVLFVLTALTGQVAAQGAAEEKPPETPLLLIDFSTGTLLNSRNATVAIQPGSTAKLMTAAVVFDALSSGEISEDTAFPVSEHAWRSGGARPADRRCSQR
;
A
#
# COMPACT_ATOMS: atom_id res chain seq x y z
N MET A 1 25.45 -33.59 -59.01
CA MET A 1 24.81 -32.36 -58.47
C MET A 1 23.54 -32.59 -57.64
N ILE A 2 22.84 -33.73 -57.76
CA ILE A 2 21.57 -34.01 -57.04
C ILE A 2 21.78 -34.45 -55.57
N ALA A 3 22.87 -35.17 -55.26
CA ALA A 3 23.19 -35.63 -53.90
C ALA A 3 23.52 -34.46 -52.93
N ARG A 4 24.30 -33.46 -53.39
CA ARG A 4 24.62 -32.24 -52.60
C ARG A 4 23.38 -31.40 -52.26
N LYS A 5 22.38 -31.35 -53.16
CA LYS A 5 21.11 -30.64 -52.92
C LYS A 5 20.25 -31.36 -51.88
N ARG A 6 20.24 -32.69 -51.87
CA ARG A 6 19.56 -33.51 -50.85
C ARG A 6 20.24 -33.39 -49.49
N SER A 7 21.57 -33.38 -49.43
CA SER A 7 22.32 -33.16 -48.19
C SER A 7 22.09 -31.77 -47.59
N PHE A 8 22.00 -30.73 -48.41
CA PHE A 8 21.65 -29.38 -47.97
C PHE A 8 20.21 -29.28 -47.43
N ALA A 9 19.26 -29.97 -48.08
CA ALA A 9 17.87 -30.02 -47.62
C ALA A 9 17.75 -30.76 -46.27
N VAL A 10 18.48 -31.85 -46.07
CA VAL A 10 18.48 -32.59 -44.80
C VAL A 10 19.11 -31.76 -43.67
N LEU A 11 20.20 -31.04 -43.94
CA LEU A 11 20.82 -30.16 -42.95
C LEU A 11 19.92 -28.97 -42.58
N ALA A 12 19.20 -28.41 -43.55
CA ALA A 12 18.25 -27.31 -43.32
C ALA A 12 17.04 -27.77 -42.49
N VAL A 13 16.50 -28.98 -42.76
CA VAL A 13 15.41 -29.55 -41.97
C VAL A 13 15.87 -29.87 -40.54
N LEU A 14 17.08 -30.38 -40.35
CA LEU A 14 17.64 -30.65 -39.01
C LEU A 14 17.83 -29.35 -38.22
N PHE A 15 18.31 -28.29 -38.87
CA PHE A 15 18.49 -26.97 -38.26
C PHE A 15 17.15 -26.33 -37.84
N VAL A 16 16.11 -26.46 -38.67
CA VAL A 16 14.75 -26.01 -38.33
C VAL A 16 14.16 -26.82 -37.17
N LEU A 17 14.42 -28.13 -37.12
CA LEU A 17 13.93 -29.00 -36.03
C LEU A 17 14.59 -28.66 -34.68
N THR A 18 15.88 -28.29 -34.68
CA THR A 18 16.59 -27.85 -33.46
C THR A 18 16.20 -26.45 -33.01
N ALA A 19 15.74 -25.58 -33.92
CA ALA A 19 15.30 -24.22 -33.56
C ALA A 19 13.92 -24.23 -32.87
N LEU A 20 13.08 -25.23 -33.14
CA LEU A 20 11.72 -25.32 -32.60
C LEU A 20 11.66 -25.81 -31.15
N THR A 21 12.73 -26.41 -30.63
CA THR A 21 12.79 -26.93 -29.25
C THR A 21 13.48 -26.00 -28.25
N GLY A 22 14.06 -24.88 -28.70
CA GLY A 22 14.91 -23.99 -27.89
C GLY A 22 14.21 -22.90 -27.07
N GLN A 23 12.86 -22.81 -27.07
CA GLN A 23 12.14 -21.71 -26.41
C GLN A 23 11.36 -22.13 -25.16
N VAL A 24 11.98 -22.83 -24.21
CA VAL A 24 11.38 -23.01 -22.87
C VAL A 24 12.47 -22.97 -21.80
N ALA A 25 12.90 -21.77 -21.39
CA ALA A 25 13.44 -21.49 -20.05
C ALA A 25 13.75 -20.00 -19.90
N ALA A 26 12.71 -19.18 -19.80
CA ALA A 26 12.79 -17.89 -19.15
C ALA A 26 11.53 -17.72 -18.28
N GLN A 27 11.31 -18.68 -17.38
CA GLN A 27 10.32 -18.50 -16.32
C GLN A 27 11.00 -17.67 -15.24
N GLY A 28 10.38 -16.52 -14.96
CA GLY A 28 10.94 -15.39 -14.27
C GLY A 28 11.62 -15.74 -12.95
N ALA A 29 12.72 -15.04 -12.69
CA ALA A 29 13.20 -14.88 -11.33
C ALA A 29 12.01 -14.43 -10.48
N ALA A 30 11.66 -15.23 -9.47
CA ALA A 30 10.81 -14.78 -8.39
C ALA A 30 11.58 -13.64 -7.72
N GLU A 31 11.27 -12.42 -8.13
CA GLU A 31 11.66 -11.21 -7.44
C GLU A 31 11.09 -11.35 -6.03
N GLU A 32 11.99 -11.44 -5.05
CA GLU A 32 11.66 -11.54 -3.64
C GLU A 32 10.91 -10.26 -3.26
N LYS A 33 9.59 -10.31 -3.40
CA LYS A 33 8.73 -9.15 -3.25
C LYS A 33 8.88 -8.64 -1.81
N PRO A 34 9.27 -7.37 -1.60
CA PRO A 34 9.38 -6.81 -0.26
C PRO A 34 8.06 -6.97 0.49
N PRO A 35 8.08 -7.02 1.84
CA PRO A 35 6.88 -7.24 2.65
C PRO A 35 5.73 -6.34 2.17
N GLU A 36 4.64 -6.96 1.75
CA GLU A 36 3.56 -6.26 1.07
C GLU A 36 2.89 -5.27 2.03
N THR A 37 3.08 -3.97 1.81
CA THR A 37 2.34 -2.93 2.53
C THR A 37 0.86 -3.05 2.16
N PRO A 38 -0.07 -3.14 3.13
CA PRO A 38 -1.48 -3.20 2.83
C PRO A 38 -1.93 -1.93 2.10
N LEU A 39 -2.76 -2.10 1.09
CA LEU A 39 -3.21 -1.02 0.20
C LEU A 39 -4.70 -1.18 -0.09
N LEU A 40 -5.41 -0.06 -0.06
CA LEU A 40 -6.78 0.07 -0.50
C LEU A 40 -6.90 1.35 -1.34
N LEU A 41 -7.31 1.22 -2.60
CA LEU A 41 -7.53 2.34 -3.51
C LEU A 41 -8.97 2.32 -4.01
N ILE A 42 -9.70 3.39 -3.69
CA ILE A 42 -11.12 3.55 -4.03
C ILE A 42 -11.30 4.88 -4.74
N ASP A 43 -12.13 4.91 -5.79
CA ASP A 43 -12.62 6.15 -6.37
C ASP A 43 -13.70 6.76 -5.46
N PHE A 44 -13.46 7.97 -4.97
CA PHE A 44 -14.37 8.68 -4.07
C PHE A 44 -15.76 8.94 -4.68
N SER A 45 -15.83 9.20 -5.99
CA SER A 45 -17.08 9.59 -6.64
C SER A 45 -18.04 8.42 -6.88
N THR A 46 -17.50 7.28 -7.27
CA THR A 46 -18.27 6.07 -7.62
C THR A 46 -18.25 4.99 -6.54
N GLY A 47 -17.34 5.08 -5.58
CA GLY A 47 -17.08 4.01 -4.60
C GLY A 47 -16.40 2.78 -5.21
N THR A 48 -15.93 2.87 -6.46
CA THR A 48 -15.34 1.72 -7.15
C THR A 48 -13.99 1.35 -6.54
N LEU A 49 -13.84 0.08 -6.16
CA LEU A 49 -12.57 -0.46 -5.71
C LEU A 49 -11.63 -0.65 -6.91
N LEU A 50 -10.58 0.17 -6.98
CA LEU A 50 -9.60 0.13 -8.07
C LEU A 50 -8.45 -0.83 -7.78
N ASN A 51 -8.06 -0.96 -6.50
CA ASN A 51 -6.99 -1.86 -6.07
C ASN A 51 -7.13 -2.25 -4.60
N SER A 52 -6.81 -3.50 -4.26
CA SER A 52 -6.78 -3.99 -2.88
C SER A 52 -5.66 -5.02 -2.71
N ARG A 53 -4.82 -4.84 -1.69
CA ARG A 53 -3.78 -5.78 -1.27
C ARG A 53 -3.80 -5.86 0.25
N ASN A 54 -4.06 -7.03 0.81
CA ASN A 54 -4.11 -7.25 2.26
C ASN A 54 -4.97 -6.23 3.04
N ALA A 55 -6.02 -5.67 2.41
CA ALA A 55 -6.80 -4.56 2.98
C ALA A 55 -7.59 -4.92 4.26
N THR A 56 -7.80 -6.20 4.54
CA THR A 56 -8.53 -6.70 5.73
C THR A 56 -7.57 -7.16 6.83
N VAL A 57 -6.27 -7.14 6.60
CA VAL A 57 -5.29 -7.55 7.62
C VAL A 57 -5.22 -6.48 8.70
N ALA A 58 -5.34 -6.90 9.96
CA ALA A 58 -5.20 -5.99 11.09
C ALA A 58 -3.76 -5.45 11.17
N ILE A 59 -3.64 -4.12 11.17
CA ILE A 59 -2.36 -3.42 11.29
C ILE A 59 -2.43 -2.38 12.39
N GLN A 60 -1.26 -2.00 12.91
CA GLN A 60 -1.17 -0.86 13.82
C GLN A 60 -1.46 0.44 13.03
N PRO A 61 -2.51 1.21 13.37
CA PRO A 61 -2.88 2.40 12.61
C PRO A 61 -1.89 3.55 12.81
N GLY A 62 -1.16 3.59 13.93
CA GLY A 62 -0.28 4.70 14.26
C GLY A 62 -1.03 6.02 14.27
N SER A 63 -0.51 7.05 13.60
CA SER A 63 -1.16 8.37 13.57
C SER A 63 -2.47 8.43 12.77
N THR A 64 -2.78 7.45 11.90
CA THR A 64 -4.07 7.43 11.18
C THR A 64 -5.25 7.16 12.10
N ALA A 65 -5.01 6.62 13.30
CA ALA A 65 -6.04 6.50 14.34
C ALA A 65 -6.67 7.86 14.70
N LYS A 66 -5.94 8.97 14.52
CA LYS A 66 -6.45 10.33 14.74
C LYS A 66 -7.60 10.69 13.80
N LEU A 67 -7.74 10.02 12.64
CA LEU A 67 -8.89 10.22 11.75
C LEU A 67 -10.20 9.83 12.43
N MET A 68 -10.20 8.78 13.26
CA MET A 68 -11.38 8.41 14.05
C MET A 68 -11.67 9.44 15.14
N THR A 69 -10.64 9.97 15.80
CA THR A 69 -10.81 11.07 16.76
C THR A 69 -11.41 12.30 16.08
N ALA A 70 -10.91 12.67 14.90
CA ALA A 70 -11.46 13.79 14.13
C ALA A 70 -12.91 13.52 13.69
N ALA A 71 -13.24 12.29 13.26
CA ALA A 71 -14.59 11.92 12.88
C ALA A 71 -15.61 12.15 14.02
N VAL A 72 -15.26 11.76 15.25
CA VAL A 72 -16.12 11.98 16.43
C VAL A 72 -16.27 13.48 16.75
N VAL A 73 -15.19 14.25 16.62
CA VAL A 73 -15.25 15.71 16.83
C VAL A 73 -16.13 16.39 15.78
N PHE A 74 -16.02 15.99 14.51
CA PHE A 74 -16.86 16.53 13.44
C PHE A 74 -18.32 16.14 13.61
N ASP A 75 -18.61 14.93 14.09
CA ASP A 75 -19.96 14.51 14.43
C ASP A 75 -20.56 15.40 15.53
N ALA A 76 -19.82 15.64 16.61
CA ALA A 76 -20.22 16.53 17.71
C ALA A 76 -20.39 18.00 17.28
N LEU A 77 -19.57 18.49 16.35
CA LEU A 77 -19.75 19.82 15.74
C LEU A 77 -21.01 19.87 14.88
N SER A 78 -21.27 18.83 14.08
CA SER A 78 -22.43 18.77 13.18
C SER A 78 -23.76 18.60 13.94
N SER A 79 -23.73 17.92 15.09
CA SER A 79 -24.87 17.75 15.98
C SER A 79 -25.12 18.96 16.88
N GLY A 80 -24.15 19.90 16.95
CA GLY A 80 -24.21 21.08 17.80
C GLY A 80 -23.93 20.82 19.29
N GLU A 81 -23.40 19.65 19.64
CA GLU A 81 -22.95 19.34 21.01
C GLU A 81 -21.79 20.25 21.42
N ILE A 82 -20.93 20.60 20.46
CA ILE A 82 -19.81 21.53 20.64
C ILE A 82 -19.80 22.55 19.50
N SER A 83 -19.17 23.70 19.75
CA SER A 83 -18.87 24.73 18.76
C SER A 83 -17.36 24.89 18.58
N GLU A 84 -16.94 25.54 17.49
CA GLU A 84 -15.52 25.85 17.26
C GLU A 84 -14.91 26.70 18.38
N ASP A 85 -15.71 27.56 19.01
CA ASP A 85 -15.30 28.43 20.14
C ASP A 85 -15.39 27.74 21.50
N THR A 86 -15.78 26.45 21.55
CA THR A 86 -15.93 25.73 22.82
C THR A 86 -14.56 25.57 23.48
N ALA A 87 -14.42 26.17 24.67
CA ALA A 87 -13.19 26.10 25.45
C ALA A 87 -13.14 24.83 26.29
N PHE A 88 -12.05 24.07 26.16
CA PHE A 88 -11.78 22.88 26.97
C PHE A 88 -10.58 23.09 27.90
N PRO A 89 -10.67 22.70 29.18
CA PRO A 89 -9.50 22.73 30.07
C PRO A 89 -8.47 21.67 29.64
N VAL A 90 -7.20 22.06 29.57
CA VAL A 90 -6.11 21.13 29.30
C VAL A 90 -5.75 20.37 30.59
N SER A 91 -6.00 19.07 30.61
CA SER A 91 -5.69 18.24 31.77
C SER A 91 -4.20 17.89 31.85
N GLU A 92 -3.73 17.55 33.05
CA GLU A 92 -2.37 17.04 33.25
C GLU A 92 -2.11 15.77 32.43
N HIS A 93 -3.11 14.92 32.27
CA HIS A 93 -3.03 13.73 31.42
C HIS A 93 -2.81 14.12 29.95
N ALA A 94 -3.56 15.10 29.43
CA ALA A 94 -3.37 15.58 28.06
C ALA A 94 -1.94 16.14 27.85
N TRP A 95 -1.40 16.82 28.87
CA TRP A 95 -0.03 17.33 28.84
C TRP A 95 1.04 16.23 28.84
N ARG A 96 0.89 15.20 29.69
CA ARG A 96 1.87 14.11 29.83
C ARG A 96 1.77 13.05 28.72
N SER A 97 0.56 12.75 28.26
CA SER A 97 0.28 11.73 27.23
C SER A 97 0.33 12.27 25.81
N GLY A 98 0.30 13.59 25.65
CA GLY A 98 0.35 14.25 24.35
C GLY A 98 1.67 13.99 23.61
N GLY A 99 1.60 13.34 22.45
CA GLY A 99 2.68 13.38 21.46
C GLY A 99 2.83 14.80 20.89
N ALA A 100 3.97 15.08 20.23
CA ALA A 100 4.40 16.42 19.82
C ALA A 100 4.27 17.44 20.99
N ARG A 101 5.34 17.54 21.79
CA ARG A 101 5.44 18.38 22.99
C ARG A 101 4.70 19.73 22.80
N PRO A 102 3.67 20.02 23.60
CA PRO A 102 3.07 21.35 23.53
C PRO A 102 4.08 22.34 24.15
N ALA A 103 4.10 23.57 23.66
CA ALA A 103 5.24 24.48 23.87
C ALA A 103 5.38 25.03 25.31
N ASP A 104 4.40 24.82 26.20
CA ASP A 104 4.39 25.44 27.54
C ASP A 104 5.01 24.56 28.64
N ARG A 105 6.27 24.82 28.99
CA ARG A 105 7.01 24.05 30.02
C ARG A 105 6.61 24.34 31.47
N ARG A 106 5.64 25.22 31.76
CA ARG A 106 5.37 25.68 33.13
C ARG A 106 4.83 24.62 34.10
N CYS A 107 4.22 23.54 33.60
CA CYS A 107 3.72 22.45 34.46
C CYS A 107 4.75 21.40 34.85
N SER A 108 6.00 21.45 34.37
CA SER A 108 7.04 20.46 34.75
C SER A 108 7.71 20.75 36.10
N GLN A 109 7.41 21.89 36.73
CA GLN A 109 8.12 22.42 37.92
C GLN A 109 7.20 22.57 39.14
N ARG A 110 6.05 21.90 39.18
CA ARG A 110 5.19 21.80 40.37
C ARG A 110 4.89 20.34 40.67
#